data_AF-A0A424Q3A8-F1
#
_entry.id   AF-A0A424Q3A8-F1
#
_cell.length_a   1.000
_cell.length_b   1.000
_cell.length_c   1.000
_cell.angle_alpha   90.00
_cell.angle_beta   90.00
_cell.angle_gamma   90.00
#
_symmetry.space_group_name_H-M   'P 1'
#
loop_
_entity.id
_entity.type
_entity.pdbx_description
1 polymer ?
#
loop_
_entity_poly.entity_id
_entity_poly.type
_entity_poly.pdbx_seq_one_letter_code
_entity_poly.pdbx_strand_id
1 'polypeptide(L)'
;MTIATTDLLGSDQVGVYLARVGNVLFHPLELEPTSIDILDATLGLERCPISIGGSNLIGALLAGNSRGMAVADIVSERDIEILTSYGDVVVMEGGVNTAGNLMVANERGAVVSPSIPRDGLEVLADVLHVDVAATTVAGQDVVGSLAICNAQGVLLHPDVTAEEVEVIQTVLGVDPMVGTVAFGSPYVGAGACASDTGAVAGQATTGPELNRLEDALGLI
;
A
#
# COMPACT_ATOMS: atom_id res chain seq x y z
N MET A 1 -15.31 -1.61 -13.31
CA MET A 1 -14.89 -0.20 -13.55
C MET A 1 -13.44 -0.16 -13.13
N THR A 2 -12.55 0.52 -13.86
CA THR A 2 -11.10 0.53 -13.56
C THR A 2 -10.76 1.40 -12.36
N ILE A 3 -11.54 2.47 -12.12
CA ILE A 3 -11.38 3.33 -10.96
C ILE A 3 -12.73 3.60 -10.28
N ALA A 4 -12.75 3.62 -8.94
CA ALA A 4 -13.92 3.98 -8.17
C ALA A 4 -13.56 4.84 -6.95
N THR A 5 -14.56 5.48 -6.37
CA THR A 5 -14.40 6.16 -5.07
C THR A 5 -15.31 5.54 -4.02
N THR A 6 -14.82 5.50 -2.79
CA THR A 6 -15.60 5.03 -1.63
C THR A 6 -15.08 5.70 -0.37
N ASP A 7 -15.86 5.64 0.71
CA ASP A 7 -15.38 5.93 2.05
C ASP A 7 -15.39 4.64 2.84
N LEU A 8 -14.46 4.52 3.78
CA LEU A 8 -14.39 3.37 4.68
C LEU A 8 -14.46 3.89 6.11
N LEU A 9 -15.49 3.45 6.84
CA LEU A 9 -15.72 3.82 8.24
C LEU A 9 -15.82 5.35 8.43
N GLY A 10 -16.39 6.06 7.46
CA GLY A 10 -16.55 7.52 7.49
C GLY A 10 -15.27 8.31 7.18
N SER A 11 -14.28 7.68 6.54
CA SER A 11 -12.98 8.27 6.20
C SER A 11 -12.64 8.11 4.71
N ASP A 12 -12.09 9.19 4.13
CA ASP A 12 -11.54 9.20 2.76
C ASP A 12 -10.16 8.54 2.65
N GLN A 13 -9.53 8.20 3.79
CA GLN A 13 -8.21 7.56 3.83
C GLN A 13 -8.34 6.04 3.60
N VAL A 14 -8.87 5.64 2.44
CA VAL A 14 -9.20 4.23 2.17
C VAL A 14 -7.96 3.32 2.21
N GLY A 15 -6.80 3.83 1.81
CA GLY A 15 -5.52 3.10 1.85
C GLY A 15 -5.01 2.83 3.26
N VAL A 16 -5.50 3.53 4.28
CA VAL A 16 -5.20 3.20 5.69
C VAL A 16 -5.93 1.93 6.15
N TYR A 17 -7.08 1.62 5.55
CA TYR A 17 -7.91 0.46 5.92
C TYR A 17 -7.66 -0.75 5.02
N LEU A 18 -7.13 -0.54 3.81
CA LEU A 18 -6.96 -1.58 2.81
C LEU A 18 -5.48 -1.89 2.59
N ALA A 19 -5.08 -3.15 2.76
CA ALA A 19 -3.75 -3.62 2.38
C ALA A 19 -3.86 -4.59 1.20
N ARG A 20 -3.21 -4.25 0.08
CA ARG A 20 -3.02 -5.17 -1.05
C ARG A 20 -1.69 -5.89 -0.86
N VAL A 21 -1.72 -7.21 -0.83
CA VAL A 21 -0.53 -8.08 -0.77
C VAL A 21 -0.70 -9.17 -1.81
N GLY A 22 0.06 -9.07 -2.91
CA GLY A 22 -0.11 -9.94 -4.07
C GLY A 22 -1.52 -9.84 -4.66
N ASN A 23 -2.25 -10.96 -4.70
CA ASN A 23 -3.62 -11.03 -5.21
C ASN A 23 -4.69 -10.99 -4.12
N VAL A 24 -4.31 -10.60 -2.89
CA VAL A 24 -5.19 -10.57 -1.72
C VAL A 24 -5.38 -9.13 -1.25
N LEU A 25 -6.63 -8.78 -0.96
CA LEU A 25 -7.04 -7.55 -0.31
C LEU A 25 -7.40 -7.85 1.15
N PHE A 26 -6.53 -7.46 2.06
CA PHE A 26 -6.83 -7.46 3.48
C PHE A 26 -7.61 -6.20 3.84
N HIS A 27 -8.73 -6.38 4.53
CA HIS A 27 -9.64 -5.29 4.87
C HIS A 27 -10.26 -5.51 6.26
N PRO A 28 -10.86 -4.49 6.90
CA PRO A 28 -11.48 -4.63 8.21
C PRO A 28 -12.60 -5.68 8.20
N LEU A 29 -12.81 -6.36 9.33
CA LEU A 29 -13.83 -7.41 9.49
C LEU A 29 -15.23 -6.95 9.08
N GLU A 30 -15.56 -5.69 9.36
CA GLU A 30 -16.87 -5.10 9.10
C GLU A 30 -16.71 -3.88 8.20
N LEU A 31 -17.20 -3.99 6.97
CA LEU A 31 -17.38 -2.90 6.02
C LEU A 31 -18.83 -2.88 5.54
N GLU A 32 -19.29 -1.72 5.07
CA GLU A 32 -20.62 -1.61 4.48
C GLU A 32 -20.72 -2.48 3.21
N PRO A 33 -21.85 -3.16 2.96
CA PRO A 33 -22.03 -4.00 1.77
C PRO A 33 -21.77 -3.26 0.46
N THR A 34 -22.17 -1.98 0.40
CA THR A 34 -21.92 -1.07 -0.72
C THR A 34 -20.43 -0.86 -0.98
N SER A 35 -19.63 -0.67 0.07
CA SER A 35 -18.18 -0.54 -0.05
C SER A 35 -17.55 -1.86 -0.52
N ILE A 36 -18.01 -3.00 0.00
CA ILE A 36 -17.55 -4.32 -0.45
C ILE A 36 -17.85 -4.54 -1.94
N ASP A 37 -19.05 -4.23 -2.41
CA ASP A 37 -19.43 -4.36 -3.82
C ASP A 37 -18.53 -3.51 -4.72
N ILE A 38 -18.17 -2.30 -4.28
CA ILE A 38 -17.23 -1.42 -5.00
C ILE A 38 -15.83 -2.04 -5.05
N LEU A 39 -15.32 -2.55 -3.93
CA LEU A 39 -14.00 -3.19 -3.86
C LEU A 39 -13.92 -4.41 -4.78
N ASP A 40 -14.93 -5.28 -4.73
CA ASP A 40 -15.00 -6.50 -5.56
C ASP A 40 -15.09 -6.16 -7.05
N ALA A 41 -15.89 -5.16 -7.43
CA ALA A 41 -16.08 -4.76 -8.82
C ALA A 41 -14.90 -3.98 -9.43
N THR A 42 -13.97 -3.48 -8.60
CA THR A 42 -12.88 -2.58 -9.02
C THR A 42 -11.51 -3.24 -8.90
N LEU A 43 -11.21 -3.87 -7.77
CA LEU A 43 -9.87 -4.37 -7.48
C LEU A 43 -9.63 -5.80 -7.96
N GLY A 44 -10.68 -6.62 -8.14
CA GLY A 44 -10.53 -7.98 -8.66
C GLY A 44 -9.63 -8.89 -7.81
N LEU A 45 -9.48 -8.61 -6.52
CA LEU A 45 -8.63 -9.33 -5.58
C LEU A 45 -9.45 -10.31 -4.72
N GLU A 46 -8.81 -11.37 -4.24
CA GLU A 46 -9.38 -12.20 -3.18
C GLU A 46 -9.43 -11.41 -1.87
N ARG A 47 -10.58 -11.38 -1.20
CA ARG A 47 -10.73 -10.63 0.06
C ARG A 47 -10.43 -11.47 1.28
N CYS A 48 -9.64 -10.93 2.18
CA CYS A 48 -9.41 -11.48 3.51
C CYS A 48 -9.83 -10.47 4.60
N PRO A 49 -11.05 -10.59 5.17
CA PRO A 49 -11.45 -9.78 6.31
C PRO A 49 -10.58 -10.14 7.53
N ILE A 50 -9.94 -9.14 8.13
CA ILE A 50 -9.02 -9.33 9.27
C ILE A 50 -9.01 -8.09 10.18
N SER A 51 -8.54 -8.26 11.41
CA SER A 51 -8.03 -7.18 12.25
C SER A 51 -6.59 -7.50 12.65
N ILE A 52 -5.74 -6.49 12.83
CA ILE A 52 -4.34 -6.69 13.23
C ILE A 52 -4.18 -6.13 14.63
N GLY A 53 -3.95 -7.01 15.62
CA GLY A 53 -3.89 -6.60 17.03
C GLY A 53 -5.18 -5.95 17.53
N GLY A 54 -6.32 -6.31 16.94
CA GLY A 54 -7.61 -5.68 17.21
C GLY A 54 -7.83 -4.33 16.51
N SER A 55 -6.90 -3.88 15.67
CA SER A 55 -7.02 -2.66 14.87
C SER A 55 -7.67 -2.91 13.50
N ASN A 56 -8.44 -1.93 13.03
CA ASN A 56 -9.01 -1.88 11.67
C ASN A 56 -8.09 -1.16 10.66
N LEU A 57 -6.93 -0.65 11.07
CA LEU A 57 -6.03 0.12 10.22
C LEU A 57 -5.11 -0.79 9.40
N ILE A 58 -5.70 -1.72 8.64
CA ILE A 58 -4.96 -2.83 8.02
C ILE A 58 -3.90 -2.32 7.05
N GLY A 59 -4.26 -1.37 6.18
CA GLY A 59 -3.35 -0.75 5.21
C GLY A 59 -2.19 0.02 5.83
N ALA A 60 -2.35 0.56 7.04
CA ALA A 60 -1.24 1.19 7.77
C ALA A 60 -0.32 0.17 8.47
N LEU A 61 -0.82 -1.03 8.76
CA LEU A 61 -0.14 -2.03 9.59
C LEU A 61 0.44 -3.20 8.80
N LEU A 62 0.07 -3.37 7.53
CA LEU A 62 0.46 -4.50 6.69
C LEU A 62 0.88 -4.02 5.29
N ALA A 63 2.01 -4.51 4.80
CA ALA A 63 2.41 -4.34 3.40
C ALA A 63 3.30 -5.49 2.93
N GLY A 64 3.28 -5.77 1.63
CA GLY A 64 4.01 -6.89 1.05
C GLY A 64 3.66 -7.16 -0.40
N ASN A 65 4.08 -8.33 -0.88
CA ASN A 65 3.79 -8.83 -2.22
C ASN A 65 3.26 -10.28 -2.15
N SER A 66 3.13 -10.96 -3.28
CA SER A 66 2.59 -12.33 -3.31
C SER A 66 3.42 -13.39 -2.57
N ARG A 67 4.64 -13.07 -2.14
CA ARG A 67 5.57 -14.03 -1.52
C ARG A 67 5.69 -13.85 -0.02
N GLY A 68 5.64 -12.61 0.45
CA GLY A 68 5.69 -12.31 1.87
C GLY A 68 5.19 -10.92 2.21
N MET A 69 5.13 -10.64 3.51
CA MET A 69 4.60 -9.40 4.06
C MET A 69 5.25 -9.02 5.38
N ALA A 70 5.32 -7.73 5.62
CA ALA A 70 5.69 -7.14 6.89
C ALA A 70 4.43 -6.67 7.63
N VAL A 71 4.37 -6.95 8.92
CA VAL A 71 3.26 -6.56 9.79
C VAL A 71 3.77 -5.87 11.05
N ALA A 72 2.99 -4.92 11.58
CA ALA A 72 3.30 -4.21 12.82
C ALA A 72 3.37 -5.15 14.06
N ASP A 73 4.15 -4.76 15.07
CA ASP A 73 4.36 -5.49 16.33
C ASP A 73 3.09 -5.73 17.17
N ILE A 74 2.03 -4.96 16.96
CA ILE A 74 0.73 -5.15 17.64
C ILE A 74 0.00 -6.43 17.21
N VAL A 75 0.45 -7.07 16.13
CA VAL A 75 -0.14 -8.30 15.58
C VAL A 75 -0.29 -9.38 16.65
N SER A 76 -1.45 -10.03 16.71
CA SER A 76 -1.66 -11.16 17.62
C SER A 76 -1.24 -12.49 16.99
N GLU A 77 -1.00 -13.52 17.80
CA GLU A 77 -0.68 -14.87 17.31
C GLU A 77 -1.72 -15.38 16.30
N ARG A 78 -3.00 -15.10 16.57
CA ARG A 78 -4.11 -15.47 15.67
C ARG A 78 -4.01 -14.75 14.33
N ASP A 79 -3.61 -13.48 14.32
CA ASP A 79 -3.48 -12.71 13.09
C ASP A 79 -2.32 -13.28 12.26
N ILE A 80 -1.19 -13.63 12.90
CA ILE A 80 -0.06 -14.31 12.24
C ILE A 80 -0.49 -15.63 11.61
N GLU A 81 -1.27 -16.46 12.31
CA GLU A 81 -1.78 -17.73 11.74
C GLU A 81 -2.60 -17.50 10.46
N ILE A 82 -3.39 -16.42 10.40
CA ILE A 82 -4.15 -16.07 9.20
C ILE A 82 -3.20 -15.58 8.11
N LEU A 83 -2.32 -14.62 8.41
CA LEU A 83 -1.39 -14.02 7.45
C LEU A 83 -0.44 -15.05 6.83
N THR A 84 0.06 -15.99 7.62
CA THR A 84 0.94 -17.09 7.16
C THR A 84 0.27 -18.06 6.19
N SER A 85 -1.07 -18.04 6.09
CA SER A 85 -1.78 -18.78 5.04
C SER A 85 -1.64 -18.14 3.65
N TYR A 86 -1.15 -16.91 3.57
CA TYR A 86 -1.02 -16.13 2.32
C TYR A 86 0.42 -15.81 1.92
N GLY A 87 1.40 -15.98 2.82
CA GLY A 87 2.83 -15.76 2.53
C GLY A 87 3.68 -15.74 3.79
N ASP A 88 5.00 -15.59 3.62
CA ASP A 88 5.91 -15.45 4.75
C ASP A 88 5.67 -14.12 5.48
N VAL A 89 5.70 -14.13 6.81
CA VAL A 89 5.37 -12.97 7.63
C VAL A 89 6.57 -12.57 8.47
N VAL A 90 6.95 -11.30 8.40
CA VAL A 90 7.90 -10.68 9.34
C VAL A 90 7.18 -9.65 10.20
N VAL A 91 7.43 -9.73 11.51
CA VAL A 91 6.93 -8.76 12.48
C VAL A 91 7.96 -7.65 12.65
N MET A 92 7.53 -6.40 12.44
CA MET A 92 8.37 -5.21 12.54
C MET A 92 8.49 -4.81 14.02
N GLU A 93 9.58 -5.20 14.67
CA GLU A 93 9.87 -4.85 16.07
C GLU A 93 10.59 -3.49 16.21
N GLY A 94 10.73 -3.00 17.45
CA GLY A 94 11.65 -1.90 17.78
C GLY A 94 11.10 -0.49 17.61
N GLY A 95 9.78 -0.29 17.73
CA GLY A 95 9.12 1.02 17.59
C GLY A 95 8.75 1.37 16.15
N VAL A 96 8.94 0.42 15.23
CA VAL A 96 8.55 0.51 13.82
C VAL A 96 7.15 -0.10 13.66
N ASN A 97 6.13 0.64 14.11
CA ASN A 97 4.81 0.05 14.38
C ASN A 97 3.79 0.21 13.24
N THR A 98 4.23 0.62 12.04
CA THR A 98 3.32 0.85 10.90
C THR A 98 3.94 0.38 9.59
N ALA A 99 4.06 -0.93 9.40
CA ALA A 99 4.68 -1.52 8.20
C ALA A 99 4.13 -0.93 6.90
N GLY A 100 2.81 -0.79 6.78
CA GLY A 100 2.17 -0.24 5.59
C GLY A 100 2.40 1.26 5.36
N ASN A 101 2.66 2.05 6.42
CA ASN A 101 3.07 3.45 6.23
C ASN A 101 4.53 3.59 5.82
N LEU A 102 5.35 2.57 6.06
CA LEU A 102 6.80 2.65 5.93
C LEU A 102 7.32 1.94 4.69
N MET A 103 6.48 1.26 3.92
CA MET A 103 6.91 0.64 2.68
C MET A 103 5.83 0.65 1.60
N VAL A 104 6.30 0.60 0.36
CA VAL A 104 5.51 0.31 -0.82
C VAL A 104 6.20 -0.83 -1.56
N ALA A 105 5.44 -1.85 -1.98
CA ALA A 105 5.99 -3.06 -2.58
C ALA A 105 5.13 -3.53 -3.76
N ASN A 106 5.80 -4.10 -4.76
CA ASN A 106 5.18 -4.87 -5.81
C ASN A 106 5.92 -6.21 -6.00
N GLU A 107 5.59 -6.92 -7.07
CA GLU A 107 6.20 -8.22 -7.38
C GLU A 107 7.67 -8.14 -7.83
N ARG A 108 8.22 -6.95 -8.04
CA ARG A 108 9.59 -6.72 -8.55
C ARG A 108 10.54 -6.14 -7.49
N GLY A 109 10.03 -5.30 -6.60
CA GLY A 109 10.83 -4.60 -5.61
C GLY A 109 10.00 -4.02 -4.47
N ALA A 110 10.70 -3.57 -3.43
CA ALA A 110 10.10 -2.81 -2.34
C ALA A 110 10.95 -1.59 -1.97
N VAL A 111 10.27 -0.45 -1.82
CA VAL A 111 10.89 0.78 -1.31
C VAL A 111 10.42 0.98 0.11
N VAL A 112 11.36 1.24 1.01
CA VAL A 112 11.09 1.28 2.44
C VAL A 112 11.65 2.54 3.08
N SER A 113 11.14 2.86 4.25
CA SER A 113 11.57 4.00 5.05
C SER A 113 13.03 3.89 5.49
N PRO A 114 13.81 4.99 5.48
CA PRO A 114 15.15 5.03 6.06
C PRO A 114 15.17 4.80 7.58
N SER A 115 14.01 4.87 8.24
CA SER A 115 13.85 4.51 9.65
C SER A 115 14.06 3.01 9.91
N ILE A 116 13.95 2.16 8.88
CA ILE A 116 14.17 0.72 8.99
C ILE A 116 15.68 0.46 8.98
N PRO A 117 16.23 -0.21 10.02
CA PRO A 117 17.66 -0.49 10.11
C PRO A 117 18.11 -1.43 8.99
N ARG A 118 19.41 -1.39 8.67
CA ARG A 118 20.00 -2.20 7.59
C ARG A 118 19.69 -3.69 7.72
N ASP A 119 19.81 -4.25 8.92
CA ASP A 119 19.49 -5.67 9.17
C ASP A 119 18.00 -5.97 8.85
N GLY A 120 17.11 -5.00 9.07
CA GLY A 120 15.71 -5.10 8.68
C GLY A 120 15.50 -5.10 7.16
N LEU A 121 16.34 -4.39 6.39
CA LEU A 121 16.30 -4.43 4.92
C LEU A 121 16.64 -5.82 4.39
N GLU A 122 17.64 -6.47 4.98
CA GLU A 122 18.06 -7.83 4.60
C GLU A 122 16.95 -8.85 4.89
N VAL A 123 16.31 -8.77 6.07
CA VAL A 123 15.16 -9.62 6.42
C VAL A 123 13.98 -9.37 5.48
N LEU A 124 13.67 -8.11 5.16
CA LEU A 124 12.58 -7.79 4.24
C LEU A 124 12.86 -8.31 2.82
N ALA A 125 14.10 -8.21 2.34
CA ALA A 125 14.48 -8.75 1.04
C ALA A 125 14.32 -10.26 0.97
N ASP A 126 14.70 -10.97 2.04
CA ASP A 126 14.54 -12.42 2.15
C ASP A 126 13.07 -12.84 2.17
N VAL A 127 12.22 -12.15 2.95
CA VAL A 127 10.79 -12.47 3.09
C VAL A 127 9.98 -12.10 1.84
N LEU A 128 10.25 -10.94 1.25
CA LEU A 128 9.53 -10.48 0.04
C LEU A 128 10.10 -11.11 -1.25
N HIS A 129 11.30 -11.71 -1.17
CA HIS A 129 12.06 -12.24 -2.29
C HIS A 129 12.21 -11.24 -3.44
N VAL A 130 12.55 -9.99 -3.11
CA VAL A 130 12.79 -8.89 -4.06
C VAL A 130 13.91 -8.00 -3.58
N ASP A 131 14.41 -7.16 -4.47
CA ASP A 131 15.32 -6.09 -4.09
C ASP A 131 14.58 -5.06 -3.21
N VAL A 132 15.23 -4.68 -2.11
CA VAL A 132 14.71 -3.72 -1.15
C VAL A 132 15.69 -2.56 -1.04
N ALA A 133 15.20 -1.33 -1.18
CA ALA A 133 16.00 -0.14 -0.95
C ALA A 133 15.30 0.85 -0.01
N ALA A 134 16.12 1.53 0.79
CA ALA A 134 15.65 2.59 1.66
C ALA A 134 15.81 3.96 0.99
N THR A 135 14.74 4.74 0.98
CA THR A 135 14.75 6.15 0.55
C THR A 135 13.54 6.88 1.12
N THR A 136 13.53 8.21 1.07
CA THR A 136 12.37 9.03 1.43
C THR A 136 11.45 9.26 0.23
N VAL A 137 10.25 9.76 0.48
CA VAL A 137 9.38 10.35 -0.56
C VAL A 137 9.09 11.78 -0.18
N ALA A 138 9.53 12.74 -1.00
CA ALA A 138 9.45 14.17 -0.68
C ALA A 138 10.12 14.52 0.67
N GLY A 139 11.24 13.87 0.98
CA GLY A 139 11.99 14.05 2.23
C GLY A 139 11.30 13.50 3.48
N GLN A 140 10.25 12.69 3.33
CA GLN A 140 9.51 12.08 4.44
C GLN A 140 9.73 10.57 4.51
N ASP A 141 9.77 10.07 5.75
CA ASP A 141 10.03 8.66 6.07
C ASP A 141 8.80 7.74 5.91
N VAL A 142 7.59 8.31 5.77
CA VAL A 142 6.32 7.57 5.63
C VAL A 142 6.04 7.16 4.17
N VAL A 143 6.98 6.42 3.60
CA VAL A 143 7.01 6.02 2.18
C VAL A 143 5.67 5.44 1.71
N GLY A 144 5.11 4.47 2.44
CA GLY A 144 3.86 3.80 2.06
C GLY A 144 2.62 4.68 2.16
N SER A 145 2.66 5.77 2.95
CA SER A 145 1.59 6.76 2.95
C SER A 145 1.65 7.71 1.74
N LEU A 146 2.83 7.83 1.11
CA LEU A 146 3.15 8.82 0.07
C LEU A 146 3.36 8.23 -1.32
N ALA A 147 3.26 6.91 -1.44
CA ALA A 147 3.42 6.18 -2.68
C ALA A 147 2.39 5.05 -2.78
N ILE A 148 1.92 4.81 -4.00
CA ILE A 148 1.05 3.68 -4.31
C ILE A 148 1.48 3.09 -5.65
N CYS A 149 1.67 1.78 -5.72
CA CYS A 149 2.12 1.11 -6.94
C CYS A 149 1.31 -0.14 -7.27
N ASN A 150 1.37 -0.53 -8.54
CA ASN A 150 0.97 -1.84 -9.02
C ASN A 150 2.05 -2.43 -9.93
N ALA A 151 1.73 -3.44 -10.74
CA ALA A 151 2.68 -4.04 -11.66
C ALA A 151 3.07 -3.15 -12.86
N GLN A 152 2.34 -2.06 -13.09
CA GLN A 152 2.46 -1.20 -14.28
C GLN A 152 3.08 0.16 -13.97
N GLY A 153 2.83 0.73 -12.80
CA GLY A 153 3.25 2.08 -12.46
C GLY A 153 3.23 2.41 -10.97
N VAL A 154 3.71 3.59 -10.63
CA VAL A 154 3.70 4.14 -9.27
C VAL A 154 3.28 5.61 -9.27
N LEU A 155 2.32 5.96 -8.42
CA LEU A 155 1.96 7.34 -8.12
C LEU A 155 2.66 7.78 -6.83
N LEU A 156 3.32 8.93 -6.88
CA LEU A 156 4.13 9.50 -5.81
C LEU A 156 3.63 10.88 -5.38
N HIS A 157 4.02 11.30 -4.18
CA HIS A 157 3.87 12.68 -3.70
C HIS A 157 4.36 13.71 -4.74
N PRO A 158 3.66 14.84 -4.95
CA PRO A 158 4.04 15.89 -5.91
C PRO A 158 5.45 16.48 -5.79
N ASP A 159 6.06 16.43 -4.61
CA ASP A 159 7.32 17.09 -4.27
C ASP A 159 8.47 16.09 -4.17
N VAL A 160 8.27 14.86 -4.66
CA VAL A 160 9.34 13.85 -4.74
C VAL A 160 10.50 14.37 -5.57
N THR A 161 11.72 14.15 -5.08
CA THR A 161 12.94 14.63 -5.73
C THR A 161 13.37 13.68 -6.84
N ALA A 162 14.18 14.18 -7.79
CA ALA A 162 14.70 13.35 -8.88
C ALA A 162 15.55 12.17 -8.39
N GLU A 163 16.31 12.36 -7.31
CA GLU A 163 17.13 11.31 -6.70
C GLU A 163 16.26 10.21 -6.06
N GLU A 164 15.19 10.60 -5.33
CA GLU A 164 14.22 9.64 -4.78
C GLU A 164 13.51 8.87 -5.90
N VAL A 165 13.09 9.56 -6.97
CA VAL A 165 12.44 8.92 -8.13
C VAL A 165 13.36 7.89 -8.79
N GLU A 166 14.65 8.20 -8.96
CA GLU A 166 15.61 7.27 -9.57
C GLU A 166 15.72 5.96 -8.76
N VAL A 167 15.79 6.06 -7.43
CA VAL A 167 15.80 4.89 -6.54
C VAL A 167 14.49 4.12 -6.65
N ILE A 168 13.35 4.81 -6.54
CA ILE A 168 12.02 4.18 -6.56
C ILE A 168 11.77 3.45 -7.88
N GLN A 169 12.05 4.10 -9.01
CA GLN A 169 11.85 3.53 -10.34
C GLN A 169 12.77 2.33 -10.58
N THR A 170 14.04 2.41 -10.14
CA THR A 170 15.00 1.32 -10.28
C THR A 170 14.54 0.08 -9.51
N VAL A 171 14.04 0.26 -8.28
CA VAL A 171 13.67 -0.84 -7.39
C VAL A 171 12.32 -1.43 -7.76
N LEU A 172 11.28 -0.59 -7.90
CA LEU A 172 9.94 -1.07 -8.25
C LEU A 172 9.84 -1.53 -9.71
N GLY A 173 10.76 -1.08 -10.57
CA GLY A 173 10.82 -1.46 -11.98
C GLY A 173 9.59 -1.02 -12.77
N VAL A 174 8.95 0.08 -12.38
CA VAL A 174 7.74 0.65 -13.00
C VAL A 174 7.86 2.17 -13.11
N ASP A 175 7.12 2.75 -14.06
CA ASP A 175 7.24 4.18 -14.35
C ASP A 175 6.59 5.05 -13.26
N PRO A 176 7.27 6.12 -12.81
CA PRO A 176 6.77 7.02 -11.79
C PRO A 176 5.94 8.15 -12.39
N MET A 177 4.86 8.50 -11.72
CA MET A 177 4.13 9.75 -11.91
C MET A 177 3.85 10.41 -10.57
N VAL A 178 3.55 11.70 -10.60
CA VAL A 178 3.17 12.46 -9.41
C VAL A 178 1.72 12.92 -9.47
N GLY A 179 1.09 13.02 -8.30
CA GLY A 179 -0.29 13.49 -8.20
C GLY A 179 -0.80 13.55 -6.76
N THR A 180 -2.09 13.84 -6.64
CA THR A 180 -2.79 13.96 -5.36
C THR A 180 -4.07 13.16 -5.39
N VAL A 181 -4.66 12.94 -4.21
CA VAL A 181 -5.97 12.33 -4.01
C VAL A 181 -6.78 13.16 -3.01
N ALA A 182 -8.06 12.86 -2.81
CA ALA A 182 -8.87 13.48 -1.76
C ALA A 182 -8.78 15.02 -1.71
N PHE A 183 -8.96 15.69 -2.85
CA PHE A 183 -8.96 17.15 -2.96
C PHE A 183 -7.60 17.80 -2.62
N GLY A 184 -6.53 17.32 -3.26
CA GLY A 184 -5.19 17.89 -3.17
C GLY A 184 -4.32 17.29 -2.07
N SER A 185 -4.74 16.20 -1.42
CA SER A 185 -3.90 15.48 -0.47
C SER A 185 -2.72 14.79 -1.17
N PRO A 186 -1.47 15.02 -0.72
CA PRO A 186 -0.30 14.36 -1.28
C PRO A 186 -0.09 12.94 -0.71
N TYR A 187 -0.88 12.53 0.28
CA TYR A 187 -0.80 11.20 0.91
C TYR A 187 -1.52 10.15 0.04
N VAL A 188 -0.99 9.91 -1.15
CA VAL A 188 -1.62 9.06 -2.17
C VAL A 188 -1.76 7.60 -1.74
N GLY A 189 -0.82 7.07 -0.96
CA GLY A 189 -0.90 5.72 -0.42
C GLY A 189 -1.90 5.58 0.73
N ALA A 190 -2.13 6.65 1.49
CA ALA A 190 -3.17 6.66 2.53
C ALA A 190 -4.58 6.88 1.95
N GLY A 191 -4.68 7.64 0.86
CA GLY A 191 -5.95 8.02 0.24
C GLY A 191 -6.44 7.10 -0.89
N ALA A 192 -5.67 6.07 -1.27
CA ALA A 192 -6.06 5.11 -2.31
C ALA A 192 -5.50 3.71 -2.07
N CYS A 193 -6.11 2.72 -2.72
CA CYS A 193 -5.64 1.33 -2.79
C CYS A 193 -5.73 0.86 -4.25
N ALA A 194 -4.72 0.13 -4.72
CA ALA A 194 -4.60 -0.24 -6.12
C ALA A 194 -4.23 -1.71 -6.29
N SER A 195 -4.73 -2.26 -7.39
CA SER A 195 -4.41 -3.58 -7.92
C SER A 195 -3.93 -3.43 -9.36
N ASP A 196 -3.59 -4.54 -9.99
CA ASP A 196 -3.22 -4.54 -11.40
C ASP A 196 -4.45 -4.40 -12.33
N THR A 197 -5.68 -4.53 -11.80
CA THR A 197 -6.94 -4.42 -12.57
C THR A 197 -7.72 -3.12 -12.33
N GLY A 198 -7.42 -2.42 -11.23
CA GLY A 198 -8.12 -1.19 -10.89
C GLY A 198 -7.67 -0.55 -9.58
N ALA A 199 -8.21 0.63 -9.28
CA ALA A 199 -7.90 1.40 -8.07
C ALA A 199 -9.16 1.98 -7.41
N VAL A 200 -9.12 2.11 -6.08
CA VAL A 200 -10.16 2.76 -5.29
C VAL A 200 -9.53 3.90 -4.49
N ALA A 201 -10.13 5.08 -4.53
CA ALA A 201 -9.70 6.26 -3.80
C ALA A 201 -10.80 6.80 -2.87
N GLY A 202 -10.45 7.71 -1.94
CA GLY A 202 -11.43 8.40 -1.10
C GLY A 202 -12.50 9.16 -1.91
N GLN A 203 -13.71 9.33 -1.38
CA GLN A 203 -14.83 10.03 -2.01
C GLN A 203 -14.52 11.46 -2.41
N ALA A 204 -13.70 12.17 -1.62
CA ALA A 204 -13.28 13.53 -1.93
C ALA A 204 -12.36 13.64 -3.16
N THR A 205 -11.87 12.53 -3.72
CA THR A 205 -10.96 12.55 -4.87
C THR A 205 -11.66 13.05 -6.13
N THR A 206 -11.07 14.06 -6.77
CA THR A 206 -11.67 14.76 -7.90
C THR A 206 -11.44 14.03 -9.22
N GLY A 207 -12.27 14.28 -10.24
CA GLY A 207 -12.11 13.67 -11.57
C GLY A 207 -10.69 13.80 -12.18
N PRO A 208 -10.05 14.99 -12.16
CA PRO A 208 -8.66 15.13 -12.62
C PRO A 208 -7.64 14.29 -11.82
N GLU A 209 -7.85 14.11 -10.51
CA GLU A 209 -7.00 13.27 -9.66
C GLU A 209 -7.20 11.78 -9.97
N LEU A 210 -8.46 11.35 -10.20
CA LEU A 210 -8.77 9.99 -10.62
C LEU A 210 -8.10 9.67 -11.97
N ASN A 211 -8.22 10.57 -12.95
CA ASN A 211 -7.54 10.38 -14.24
C ASN A 211 -6.02 10.28 -14.07
N ARG A 212 -5.44 11.11 -13.19
CA ARG A 212 -4.00 11.04 -12.88
C ARG A 212 -3.61 9.71 -12.23
N LEU A 213 -4.45 9.17 -11.36
CA LEU A 213 -4.23 7.87 -10.72
C LEU A 213 -4.32 6.73 -11.75
N GLU A 214 -5.28 6.75 -12.66
CA GLU A 214 -5.41 5.77 -13.75
C GLU A 214 -4.20 5.79 -14.69
N ASP A 215 -3.76 6.98 -15.11
CA ASP A 215 -2.58 7.17 -15.96
C ASP A 215 -1.32 6.63 -15.27
N ALA A 216 -1.12 7.00 -14.00
CA ALA A 216 0.06 6.64 -13.22
C ALA A 216 0.18 5.15 -12.95
N LEU A 217 -0.95 4.44 -12.88
CA LEU A 217 -1.02 3.02 -12.58
C LEU A 217 -1.26 2.17 -13.83
N GLY A 218 -1.23 2.76 -15.03
CA GLY A 218 -1.41 2.04 -16.29
C GLY A 218 -2.75 1.28 -16.36
N LEU A 219 -3.83 1.88 -15.86
CA LEU A 219 -5.17 1.30 -15.81
C LEU A 219 -6.03 1.67 -17.03
N ILE A 220 -5.41 2.24 -18.07
CA ILE A 220 -6.02 2.71 -19.32
C ILE A 220 -5.78 1.78 -20.51
#